data_AF-A0A2A4B883-F1
#
_entry.id   AF-A0A2A4B883-F1
#
_cell.length_a   1.000
_cell.length_b   1.000
_cell.length_c   1.000
_cell.angle_alpha   90.00
_cell.angle_beta   90.00
_cell.angle_gamma   90.00
#
_symmetry.space_group_name_H-M   'P 1'
#
loop_
_entity.id
_entity.type
_entity.pdbx_description
1 polymer ?
#
loop_
_entity_poly.entity_id
_entity_poly.type
_entity_poly.pdbx_seq_one_letter_code
_entity_poly.pdbx_strand_id
1 'polypeptide(L)'
;MSGCSTRSRSGGCSRSAAGTMACRTRSGDYAASPAETGVALFGPASSLPASSRKGRNRPTPTTTSGRGLCRAIARDRIAAMCNLYNLKVERWEYLDYFQAGEDACNELEVTKDYAAPGKPGYVVRMDAGQRVLSTMKWGFPTRKPRKRPARKGEMPFLHDWWTNCRNLSSNMWRPWLLKPEHRCLVPFSRFAEPKAVADRSGPGDTNWWFTVADQPEPCFAGVWKVDQDHDRVYAFCTTEPNALVAPKHPKAMPVILMAEDHERWLSAPAEEALPLVSAYPSQLMSVA
;
A
#
# COMPACT_ATOMS: atom_id res chain seq x y z
N MET A 1 43.55 55.69 -43.80
CA MET A 1 43.68 54.21 -43.83
C MET A 1 42.29 53.64 -43.58
N SER A 2 41.80 52.91 -44.59
CA SER A 2 40.80 51.81 -44.62
C SER A 2 39.89 51.61 -43.40
N GLY A 3 38.56 51.45 -43.48
CA GLY A 3 37.66 51.22 -44.60
C GLY A 3 36.33 50.61 -44.07
N CYS A 4 35.27 50.70 -44.88
CA CYS A 4 33.99 49.96 -44.91
C CYS A 4 33.08 49.92 -43.65
N SER A 5 31.84 50.46 -43.63
CA SER A 5 30.64 50.19 -44.48
C SER A 5 30.17 48.73 -44.34
N THR A 6 28.92 48.32 -44.07
CA THR A 6 27.58 48.94 -44.06
C THR A 6 26.53 47.88 -43.64
N ARG A 7 25.37 48.36 -43.14
CA ARG A 7 23.97 47.88 -43.36
C ARG A 7 23.57 46.46 -42.92
N SER A 8 22.69 46.34 -41.92
CA SER A 8 21.20 46.33 -42.00
C SER A 8 20.58 45.01 -42.48
N ARG A 9 19.75 44.37 -41.65
CA ARG A 9 18.30 44.18 -41.91
C ARG A 9 17.62 43.30 -40.85
N SER A 10 16.37 43.67 -40.62
CA SER A 10 15.26 43.00 -39.96
C SER A 10 15.03 41.54 -40.33
N GLY A 11 14.46 40.77 -39.40
CA GLY A 11 13.76 39.50 -39.67
C GLY A 11 13.16 38.92 -38.39
N GLY A 12 11.82 38.90 -38.30
CA GLY A 12 11.10 38.35 -37.17
C GLY A 12 10.71 36.88 -37.31
N CYS A 13 10.20 36.35 -36.20
CA CYS A 13 9.26 35.23 -36.03
C CYS A 13 9.67 33.81 -36.47
N SER A 14 9.75 32.87 -35.52
CA SER A 14 8.90 31.66 -35.54
C SER A 14 9.15 30.76 -34.33
N ARG A 15 8.04 30.23 -33.80
CA ARG A 15 7.97 29.12 -32.85
C ARG A 15 8.29 27.80 -33.56
N SER A 16 8.99 26.90 -32.89
CA SER A 16 9.09 25.47 -33.22
C SER A 16 9.54 24.76 -31.93
N ALA A 17 8.61 24.13 -31.22
CA ALA A 17 8.27 22.71 -31.28
C ALA A 17 9.05 21.91 -30.22
N ALA A 18 8.32 21.57 -29.15
CA ALA A 18 8.76 20.69 -28.08
C ALA A 18 9.10 19.31 -28.63
N GLY A 19 10.35 18.88 -28.44
CA GLY A 19 10.78 17.51 -28.66
C GLY A 19 10.46 16.67 -27.42
N THR A 20 9.56 15.70 -27.58
CA THR A 20 9.26 14.65 -26.61
C THR A 20 10.51 13.78 -26.40
N MET A 21 11.19 13.89 -25.26
CA MET A 21 12.19 12.89 -24.84
C MET A 21 11.47 11.64 -24.34
N ALA A 22 11.42 10.61 -25.18
CA ALA A 22 11.08 9.26 -24.77
C ALA A 22 12.28 8.63 -24.06
N CYS A 23 12.14 8.35 -22.76
CA CYS A 23 13.10 7.58 -21.98
C CYS A 23 13.11 6.12 -22.49
N ARG A 24 14.11 5.75 -23.28
CA ARG A 24 14.32 4.35 -23.72
C ARG A 24 15.14 3.62 -22.66
N THR A 25 14.52 2.69 -21.95
CA THR A 25 15.23 1.70 -21.13
C THR A 25 15.96 0.73 -22.05
N ARG A 26 17.29 0.68 -21.93
CA ARG A 26 18.16 -0.25 -22.63
C ARG A 26 18.05 -1.63 -21.97
N SER A 27 17.52 -2.60 -22.69
CA SER A 27 17.59 -4.03 -22.38
C SER A 27 19.06 -4.48 -22.43
N GLY A 28 19.57 -5.00 -21.32
CA GLY A 28 20.88 -5.65 -21.24
C GLY A 28 20.71 -7.15 -21.11
N ASP A 29 21.24 -7.86 -22.10
CA ASP A 29 21.28 -9.31 -22.23
C ASP A 29 22.08 -9.98 -21.10
N TYR A 30 21.52 -11.00 -20.45
CA TYR A 30 22.30 -11.97 -19.66
C TYR A 30 22.34 -13.30 -20.41
N ALA A 31 23.51 -13.61 -20.95
CA ALA A 31 23.82 -14.90 -21.55
C ALA A 31 24.07 -15.96 -20.46
N ALA A 32 23.53 -17.16 -20.69
CA ALA A 32 23.67 -18.34 -19.85
C ALA A 32 24.77 -19.29 -20.37
N SER A 33 25.56 -19.88 -19.45
CA SER A 33 26.19 -21.21 -19.58
C SER A 33 27.16 -21.50 -18.41
N PRO A 34 27.57 -22.76 -18.16
CA PRO A 34 26.74 -23.96 -17.96
C PRO A 34 27.16 -24.73 -16.68
N ALA A 35 26.45 -25.82 -16.42
CA ALA A 35 26.61 -26.73 -15.30
C ALA A 35 27.92 -27.55 -15.34
N GLU A 36 28.46 -27.86 -14.16
CA GLU A 36 29.38 -28.98 -13.96
C GLU A 36 28.81 -29.99 -12.95
N THR A 37 29.05 -31.25 -13.33
CA THR A 37 28.60 -32.53 -12.78
C THR A 37 29.39 -32.98 -11.55
N GLY A 38 28.71 -33.61 -10.59
CA GLY A 38 29.34 -34.39 -9.52
C GLY A 38 28.46 -35.58 -9.11
N VAL A 39 28.94 -36.79 -9.39
CA VAL A 39 28.31 -38.10 -9.15
C VAL A 39 28.92 -38.76 -7.90
N ALA A 40 28.09 -39.36 -7.03
CA ALA A 40 28.39 -40.56 -6.20
C ALA A 40 27.08 -40.98 -5.48
N LEU A 41 26.39 -42.07 -5.86
CA LEU A 41 26.54 -43.50 -5.50
C LEU A 41 25.77 -43.97 -4.22
N PHE A 42 24.83 -44.89 -4.47
CA PHE A 42 24.12 -45.93 -3.66
C PHE A 42 24.67 -46.29 -2.26
N GLY A 43 23.94 -46.73 -1.22
CA GLY A 43 22.58 -47.25 -0.88
C GLY A 43 22.66 -47.75 0.60
N PRO A 44 21.81 -48.64 1.17
CA PRO A 44 20.50 -49.16 0.79
C PRO A 44 19.40 -48.97 1.87
N ALA A 45 18.18 -49.38 1.49
CA ALA A 45 16.96 -49.42 2.29
C ALA A 45 16.94 -50.54 3.35
N SER A 46 16.19 -50.32 4.43
CA SER A 46 15.71 -51.40 5.30
C SER A 46 14.28 -51.15 5.80
N SER A 47 13.61 -52.27 5.96
CA SER A 47 12.18 -52.60 6.05
C SER A 47 11.42 -52.11 7.29
N LEU A 48 10.11 -51.88 7.05
CA LEU A 48 9.02 -51.80 8.04
C LEU A 48 8.84 -53.10 8.84
N PRO A 49 8.10 -53.03 9.97
CA PRO A 49 7.08 -54.03 10.22
C PRO A 49 5.68 -53.43 10.45
N ALA A 50 4.71 -54.23 10.02
CA ALA A 50 3.27 -53.99 10.12
C ALA A 50 2.76 -54.15 11.57
N SER A 51 1.71 -53.41 11.92
CA SER A 51 0.80 -53.77 13.01
C SER A 51 -0.63 -53.32 12.68
N SER A 52 -1.58 -54.05 13.25
CA SER A 52 -2.90 -54.34 12.70
C SER A 52 -4.05 -53.76 13.54
N ARG A 53 -5.16 -53.49 12.84
CA ARG A 53 -6.58 -53.52 13.24
C ARG A 53 -7.06 -52.74 14.49
N LYS A 54 -8.01 -51.82 14.23
CA LYS A 54 -9.41 -51.76 14.76
C LYS A 54 -9.92 -50.33 14.44
N GLY A 55 -10.94 -50.08 13.63
CA GLY A 55 -12.28 -50.65 13.69
C GLY A 55 -13.13 -49.88 14.71
N ARG A 56 -13.58 -48.65 14.39
CA ARG A 56 -14.68 -47.97 15.11
C ARG A 56 -15.57 -47.16 14.16
N ASN A 57 -16.85 -47.47 14.26
CA ASN A 57 -17.99 -46.98 13.50
C ASN A 57 -18.20 -45.46 13.66
N ARG A 58 -18.60 -44.81 12.57
CA ARG A 58 -19.12 -43.44 12.53
C ARG A 58 -20.65 -43.53 12.41
N PRO A 59 -21.44 -43.03 13.36
CA PRO A 59 -22.89 -43.01 13.19
C PRO A 59 -23.29 -41.83 12.29
N THR A 60 -24.22 -42.11 11.37
CA THR A 60 -24.99 -41.13 10.61
C THR A 60 -25.96 -40.39 11.53
N PRO A 61 -26.15 -39.07 11.39
CA PRO A 61 -27.25 -38.39 12.07
C PRO A 61 -28.51 -38.44 11.20
N THR A 62 -29.55 -39.03 11.79
CA THR A 62 -30.94 -39.02 11.33
C THR A 62 -31.57 -37.64 11.48
N THR A 63 -32.44 -37.34 10.53
CA THR A 63 -33.33 -36.19 10.42
C THR A 63 -34.20 -36.03 11.67
N THR A 64 -34.28 -34.82 12.24
CA THR A 64 -35.41 -34.42 13.08
C THR A 64 -35.72 -32.94 12.86
N SER A 65 -36.97 -32.69 12.51
CA SER A 65 -37.59 -31.40 12.30
C SER A 65 -37.73 -30.65 13.64
N GLY A 66 -37.17 -29.44 13.68
CA GLY A 66 -37.36 -28.50 14.79
C GLY A 66 -37.50 -27.10 14.22
N ARG A 67 -38.70 -26.52 14.34
CA ARG A 67 -38.97 -25.12 13.99
C ARG A 67 -38.15 -24.23 14.92
N GLY A 68 -37.02 -23.73 14.41
CA GLY A 68 -36.18 -22.74 15.09
C GLY A 68 -36.44 -21.36 14.54
N LEU A 69 -36.76 -20.42 15.42
CA LEU A 69 -36.78 -18.97 15.17
C LEU A 69 -35.64 -18.58 14.22
N CYS A 70 -35.98 -18.00 13.06
CA CYS A 70 -35.05 -17.23 12.26
C CYS A 70 -34.62 -16.00 13.09
N ARG A 71 -33.62 -16.15 13.95
CA ARG A 71 -32.80 -15.03 14.38
C ARG A 71 -32.19 -14.47 13.10
N ALA A 72 -32.65 -13.30 12.70
CA ALA A 72 -31.93 -12.47 11.75
C ALA A 72 -30.54 -12.25 12.37
N ILE A 73 -29.55 -13.02 11.89
CA ILE A 73 -28.15 -12.66 12.05
C ILE A 73 -28.05 -11.37 11.25
N ALA A 74 -28.18 -10.25 11.95
CA ALA A 74 -27.75 -8.98 11.44
C ALA A 74 -26.36 -9.24 10.88
N ARG A 75 -26.20 -9.06 9.56
CA ARG A 75 -24.87 -8.96 8.98
C ARG A 75 -24.24 -7.78 9.68
N ASP A 76 -23.49 -8.06 10.75
CA ASP A 76 -22.49 -7.14 11.26
C ASP A 76 -21.69 -6.77 10.03
N ARG A 77 -21.98 -5.57 9.52
CA ARG A 77 -21.14 -4.94 8.52
C ARG A 77 -19.83 -4.77 9.24
N ILE A 78 -18.95 -5.76 9.03
CA ILE A 78 -17.53 -5.77 9.32
C ILE A 78 -17.09 -4.31 9.34
N ALA A 79 -16.79 -3.79 10.54
CA ALA A 79 -16.27 -2.45 10.70
C ALA A 79 -15.16 -2.27 9.65
N ALA A 80 -15.36 -1.27 8.80
CA ALA A 80 -14.43 -0.96 7.74
C ALA A 80 -13.08 -0.66 8.39
N MET A 81 -12.01 -1.27 7.89
CA MET A 81 -10.64 -1.04 8.35
C MET A 81 -10.24 0.43 8.17
N CYS A 82 -9.07 0.84 8.68
CA CYS A 82 -8.43 2.12 8.36
C CYS A 82 -8.55 2.45 6.86
N ASN A 83 -9.42 3.41 6.55
CA ASN A 83 -9.76 3.86 5.19
C ASN A 83 -9.90 5.39 5.14
N LEU A 84 -9.35 6.08 6.14
CA LEU A 84 -9.33 7.52 6.21
C LEU A 84 -8.14 7.95 7.05
N TYR A 85 -7.32 8.85 6.50
CA TYR A 85 -6.27 9.50 7.26
C TYR A 85 -6.10 10.94 6.77
N ASN A 86 -5.57 11.80 7.64
CA ASN A 86 -5.20 13.17 7.29
C ASN A 86 -3.72 13.27 6.96
N LEU A 87 -3.40 14.24 6.12
CA LEU A 87 -2.06 14.59 5.68
C LEU A 87 -2.01 16.11 5.45
N LYS A 88 -0.80 16.64 5.33
CA LYS A 88 -0.57 18.04 4.98
C LYS A 88 -0.64 18.19 3.47
N VAL A 89 -1.36 19.22 3.01
CA VAL A 89 -1.44 19.54 1.58
C VAL A 89 -0.13 20.17 1.10
N GLU A 90 0.45 21.06 1.92
CA GLU A 90 1.76 21.66 1.65
C GLU A 90 2.85 20.61 1.80
N ARG A 91 3.57 20.35 0.70
CA ARG A 91 4.54 19.25 0.60
C ARG A 91 5.95 19.60 1.06
N TRP A 92 6.24 20.88 1.30
CA TRP A 92 7.59 21.37 1.59
C TRP A 92 8.15 20.79 2.88
N GLU A 93 7.31 20.63 3.90
CA GLU A 93 7.70 20.01 5.17
C GLU A 93 8.08 18.53 4.98
N TYR A 94 7.41 17.82 4.07
CA TYR A 94 7.79 16.46 3.71
C TYR A 94 9.12 16.41 2.95
N LEU A 95 9.32 17.30 1.99
CA LEU A 95 10.58 17.38 1.24
C LEU A 95 11.77 17.64 2.18
N ASP A 96 11.62 18.59 3.10
CA ASP A 96 12.65 18.95 4.08
C ASP A 96 12.90 17.82 5.09
N TYR A 97 11.86 17.35 5.78
CA TYR A 97 11.99 16.34 6.83
C TYR A 97 12.56 15.02 6.31
N PHE A 98 12.07 14.53 5.16
CA PHE A 98 12.55 13.26 4.61
C PHE A 98 13.83 13.41 3.80
N GLN A 99 14.33 14.64 3.60
CA GLN A 99 15.44 14.95 2.69
C GLN A 99 15.16 14.38 1.30
N ALA A 100 13.93 14.58 0.82
CA ALA A 100 13.44 14.01 -0.43
C ALA A 100 13.46 15.04 -1.56
N GLY A 101 13.80 14.59 -2.76
CA GLY A 101 13.64 15.37 -3.99
C GLY A 101 12.19 15.38 -4.50
N GLU A 102 11.89 16.32 -5.39
CA GLU A 102 10.62 16.29 -6.13
C GLU A 102 10.61 15.17 -7.17
N ASP A 103 9.50 14.45 -7.27
CA ASP A 103 9.29 13.51 -8.36
C ASP A 103 8.84 14.26 -9.63
N ALA A 104 9.71 14.31 -10.63
CA ALA A 104 9.42 14.95 -11.92
C ALA A 104 8.24 14.29 -12.68
N CYS A 105 7.88 13.05 -12.35
CA CYS A 105 6.76 12.32 -12.95
C CYS A 105 5.44 12.54 -12.19
N ASN A 106 5.40 13.41 -11.17
CA ASN A 106 4.16 13.71 -10.46
C ASN A 106 3.15 14.45 -11.36
N GLU A 107 2.14 13.72 -11.82
CA GLU A 107 0.99 14.29 -12.54
C GLU A 107 -0.23 14.49 -11.64
N LEU A 108 -0.27 13.83 -10.47
CA LEU A 108 -1.37 13.95 -9.51
C LEU A 108 -1.09 15.02 -8.46
N GLU A 109 -2.13 15.80 -8.17
CA GLU A 109 -2.11 16.78 -7.08
C GLU A 109 -2.90 16.29 -5.86
N VAL A 110 -2.37 16.57 -4.68
CA VAL A 110 -3.09 16.46 -3.42
C VAL A 110 -3.71 17.82 -3.12
N THR A 111 -5.04 17.90 -3.10
CA THR A 111 -5.77 19.16 -2.88
C THR A 111 -6.65 19.13 -1.63
N LYS A 112 -6.64 18.00 -0.92
CA LYS A 112 -7.41 17.77 0.30
C LYS A 112 -6.44 17.33 1.38
N ASP A 113 -6.71 17.79 2.60
CA ASP A 113 -6.00 17.45 3.82
C ASP A 113 -6.30 16.02 4.32
N TYR A 114 -7.03 15.23 3.52
CA TYR A 114 -7.35 13.84 3.81
C TYR A 114 -7.17 12.97 2.57
N ALA A 115 -6.81 11.71 2.81
CA ALA A 115 -6.84 10.65 1.83
C ALA A 115 -7.92 9.63 2.21
N ALA A 116 -8.63 9.16 1.19
CA ALA A 116 -9.62 8.10 1.24
C ALA A 116 -9.37 7.14 0.06
N PRO A 117 -9.96 5.94 0.02
CA PRO A 117 -9.72 4.99 -1.06
C PRO A 117 -9.92 5.60 -2.46
N GLY A 118 -8.91 5.44 -3.32
CA GLY A 118 -8.82 6.00 -4.67
C GLY A 118 -8.43 7.47 -4.76
N LYS A 119 -8.21 8.16 -3.62
CA LYS A 119 -7.78 9.56 -3.58
C LYS A 119 -6.25 9.67 -3.57
N PRO A 120 -5.71 10.78 -4.08
CA PRO A 120 -4.27 11.03 -4.04
C PRO A 120 -3.77 11.15 -2.60
N GLY A 121 -2.53 10.72 -2.37
CA GLY A 121 -1.75 10.99 -1.16
C GLY A 121 -0.26 11.01 -1.50
N TYR A 122 0.53 11.50 -0.55
CA TYR A 122 1.99 11.53 -0.67
C TYR A 122 2.61 10.21 -0.23
N VAL A 123 3.67 9.82 -0.92
CA VAL A 123 4.55 8.73 -0.50
C VAL A 123 6.00 9.12 -0.71
N VAL A 124 6.88 8.71 0.20
CA VAL A 124 8.34 8.82 0.05
C VAL A 124 8.87 7.46 -0.35
N ARG A 125 9.58 7.38 -1.47
CA ARG A 125 10.17 6.13 -1.98
C ARG A 125 11.62 6.34 -2.36
N MET A 126 12.35 5.25 -2.55
CA MET A 126 13.67 5.30 -3.15
C MET A 126 13.56 5.37 -4.68
N ASP A 127 14.36 6.23 -5.29
CA ASP A 127 14.55 6.35 -6.74
C ASP A 127 16.04 6.60 -7.00
N ALA A 128 16.70 5.71 -7.74
CA ALA A 128 18.13 5.80 -8.03
C ALA A 128 19.02 6.08 -6.80
N GLY A 129 18.67 5.51 -5.63
CA GLY A 129 19.42 5.68 -4.38
C GLY A 129 19.11 6.96 -3.59
N GLN A 130 18.14 7.76 -4.03
CA GLN A 130 17.69 8.96 -3.33
C GLN A 130 16.23 8.85 -2.92
N ARG A 131 15.83 9.56 -1.86
CA ARG A 131 14.43 9.69 -1.48
C ARG A 131 13.73 10.66 -2.41
N VAL A 132 12.55 10.28 -2.86
CA VAL A 132 11.71 11.08 -3.75
C VAL A 132 10.29 11.11 -3.22
N LEU A 133 9.69 12.31 -3.19
CA LEU A 133 8.30 12.53 -2.79
C LEU A 133 7.38 12.42 -4.00
N SER A 134 6.60 11.34 -4.06
CA SER A 134 5.66 11.07 -5.13
C SER A 134 4.21 11.29 -4.69
N THR A 135 3.34 11.65 -5.63
CA THR A 135 1.88 11.60 -5.46
C THR A 135 1.32 10.36 -6.13
N MET A 136 0.54 9.56 -5.40
CA MET A 136 -0.04 8.31 -5.91
C MET A 136 -1.50 8.15 -5.47
N LYS A 137 -2.30 7.32 -6.15
CA LYS A 137 -3.67 7.00 -5.68
C LYS A 137 -3.62 5.95 -4.57
N TRP A 138 -4.44 6.15 -3.53
CA TRP A 138 -4.52 5.20 -2.42
C TRP A 138 -5.38 3.99 -2.75
N GLY A 139 -4.74 2.84 -2.84
CA GLY A 139 -5.32 1.52 -2.93
C GLY A 139 -4.95 0.84 -4.24
N PHE A 140 -4.73 -0.47 -4.18
CA PHE A 140 -4.55 -1.27 -5.38
C PHE A 140 -5.92 -1.48 -6.03
N PRO A 141 -6.10 -1.12 -7.31
CA PRO A 141 -7.40 -1.14 -7.93
C PRO A 141 -7.88 -2.57 -8.15
N THR A 142 -9.12 -2.81 -7.78
CA THR A 142 -9.89 -4.00 -8.11
C THR A 142 -11.19 -3.58 -8.79
N ARG A 143 -11.91 -4.54 -9.34
CA ARG A 143 -13.14 -4.28 -10.11
C ARG A 143 -14.31 -4.90 -9.38
N LYS A 144 -15.35 -4.11 -9.12
CA LYS A 144 -16.64 -4.59 -8.62
C LYS A 144 -17.74 -4.35 -9.64
N PRO A 145 -18.71 -5.27 -9.75
CA PRO A 145 -19.84 -5.09 -10.65
C PRO A 145 -20.65 -3.85 -10.24
N ARG A 146 -21.20 -3.15 -11.23
CA ARG A 146 -22.16 -2.08 -10.96
C ARG A 146 -23.48 -2.68 -10.46
N LYS A 147 -24.15 -1.97 -9.55
CA LYS A 147 -25.53 -2.29 -9.16
C LYS A 147 -26.55 -1.97 -10.25
N ARG A 148 -26.20 -1.05 -11.16
CA ARG A 148 -27.03 -0.62 -12.29
C ARG A 148 -26.28 -0.87 -13.60
N PRO A 149 -26.96 -1.14 -14.72
CA PRO A 149 -26.32 -1.20 -16.02
C PRO A 149 -25.50 0.06 -16.31
N ALA A 150 -24.33 -0.12 -16.92
CA ALA A 150 -23.48 0.98 -17.34
C ALA A 150 -24.19 1.81 -18.42
N ARG A 151 -24.12 3.14 -18.30
CA ARG A 151 -24.58 4.03 -19.37
C ARG A 151 -23.55 4.07 -20.49
N LYS A 152 -23.94 4.54 -21.68
CA LYS A 152 -23.02 4.75 -22.82
C LYS A 152 -21.84 5.64 -22.37
N GLY A 153 -20.62 5.14 -22.50
CA GLY A 153 -19.39 5.81 -22.06
C GLY A 153 -18.97 5.53 -20.61
N GLU A 154 -19.79 4.87 -19.80
CA GLU A 154 -19.37 4.37 -18.48
C GLU A 154 -18.68 3.01 -18.62
N MET A 155 -17.63 2.78 -17.83
CA MET A 155 -17.02 1.44 -17.70
C MET A 155 -18.03 0.42 -17.16
N PRO A 156 -17.99 -0.86 -17.55
CA PRO A 156 -18.94 -1.87 -17.08
C PRO A 156 -18.82 -2.20 -15.58
N PHE A 157 -17.72 -1.79 -14.94
CA PHE A 157 -17.44 -1.97 -13.52
C PHE A 157 -17.19 -0.63 -12.81
N LEU A 158 -17.13 -0.68 -11.48
CA LEU A 158 -16.56 0.38 -10.65
C LEU A 158 -15.22 -0.09 -10.11
N HIS A 159 -14.29 0.85 -9.94
CA HIS A 159 -13.11 0.58 -9.14
C HIS A 159 -13.51 0.38 -7.68
N ASP A 160 -12.90 -0.63 -7.07
CA ASP A 160 -12.82 -0.84 -5.64
C ASP A 160 -11.35 -0.86 -5.25
N TRP A 161 -11.01 -0.60 -4.00
CA TRP A 161 -9.65 -0.24 -3.63
C TRP A 161 -9.16 -1.10 -2.47
N TRP A 162 -8.08 -1.84 -2.70
CA TRP A 162 -7.35 -2.52 -1.63
C TRP A 162 -6.31 -1.58 -1.05
N THR A 163 -6.71 -0.88 0.01
CA THR A 163 -5.93 0.15 0.72
C THR A 163 -4.94 -0.40 1.75
N ASN A 164 -5.21 -1.61 2.24
CA ASN A 164 -4.53 -2.19 3.39
C ASN A 164 -3.80 -3.50 3.01
N CYS A 165 -2.47 -3.47 3.06
CA CYS A 165 -1.59 -4.62 2.89
C CYS A 165 -1.62 -5.55 4.11
N ARG A 166 -2.64 -6.41 4.13
CA ARG A 166 -2.87 -7.44 5.16
C ARG A 166 -2.48 -8.82 4.68
N ASN A 167 -2.22 -9.74 5.62
CA ASN A 167 -1.79 -11.11 5.32
C ASN A 167 -0.57 -11.10 4.37
N LEU A 168 0.60 -10.83 4.92
CA LEU A 168 1.85 -10.63 4.17
C LEU A 168 2.27 -11.87 3.35
N SER A 169 1.70 -13.04 3.66
CA SER A 169 1.89 -14.27 2.89
C SER A 169 1.08 -14.34 1.60
N SER A 170 0.15 -13.40 1.37
CA SER A 170 -0.71 -13.39 0.19
C SER A 170 0.06 -13.10 -1.11
N ASN A 171 -0.21 -13.88 -2.15
CA ASN A 171 0.36 -13.70 -3.50
C ASN A 171 0.08 -12.32 -4.12
N MET A 172 -0.94 -11.61 -3.63
CA MET A 172 -1.24 -10.26 -4.08
C MET A 172 -0.20 -9.25 -3.56
N TRP A 173 0.25 -9.37 -2.31
CA TRP A 173 1.16 -8.38 -1.70
C TRP A 173 2.64 -8.76 -1.84
N ARG A 174 2.97 -10.06 -1.75
CA ARG A 174 4.36 -10.55 -1.78
C ARG A 174 5.21 -9.94 -2.89
N PRO A 175 4.75 -9.80 -4.16
CA PRO A 175 5.57 -9.24 -5.22
C PRO A 175 6.07 -7.81 -4.95
N TRP A 176 5.28 -7.03 -4.21
CA TRP A 176 5.53 -5.61 -3.91
C TRP A 176 6.14 -5.42 -2.51
N LEU A 177 5.89 -6.35 -1.60
CA LEU A 177 6.38 -6.26 -0.23
C LEU A 177 7.83 -6.76 -0.11
N LEU A 178 8.18 -7.84 -0.82
CA LEU A 178 9.50 -8.48 -0.70
C LEU A 178 10.63 -7.69 -1.36
N LYS A 179 10.29 -6.72 -2.21
CA LYS A 179 11.21 -5.96 -3.04
C LYS A 179 11.31 -4.53 -2.52
N PRO A 180 12.50 -4.06 -2.09
CA PRO A 180 12.68 -2.70 -1.57
C PRO A 180 12.19 -1.59 -2.50
N GLU A 181 12.37 -1.77 -3.81
CA GLU A 181 11.94 -0.81 -4.83
C GLU A 181 10.41 -0.53 -4.84
N HIS A 182 9.63 -1.41 -4.22
CA HIS A 182 8.17 -1.31 -4.11
C HIS A 182 7.69 -0.91 -2.71
N ARG A 183 8.60 -0.54 -1.79
CA ARG A 183 8.24 -0.03 -0.47
C ARG A 183 8.33 1.49 -0.45
N CYS A 184 7.51 2.10 0.40
CA CYS A 184 7.46 3.55 0.58
C CYS A 184 7.07 3.90 2.03
N LEU A 185 7.34 5.13 2.42
CA LEU A 185 6.78 5.74 3.62
C LEU A 185 5.53 6.51 3.22
N VAL A 186 4.45 6.38 3.99
CA VAL A 186 3.21 7.14 3.76
C VAL A 186 3.04 8.12 4.92
N PRO A 187 3.45 9.39 4.76
CA PRO A 187 3.31 10.37 5.83
C PRO A 187 1.83 10.66 6.12
N PHE A 188 1.51 10.84 7.40
CA PHE A 188 0.17 11.20 7.87
C PHE A 188 0.25 12.13 9.07
N SER A 189 -0.86 12.80 9.40
CA SER A 189 -0.98 13.62 10.62
C SER A 189 -1.86 12.96 11.68
N ARG A 190 -2.93 12.29 11.24
CA ARG A 190 -3.78 11.44 12.09
C ARG A 190 -4.52 10.42 11.24
N PHE A 191 -4.93 9.30 11.81
CA PHE A 191 -5.76 8.31 11.12
C PHE A 191 -7.06 8.03 11.86
N ALA A 192 -8.05 7.58 11.09
CA ALA A 192 -9.39 7.35 11.58
C ALA A 192 -9.77 5.87 11.56
N GLU A 193 -10.37 5.40 12.64
CA GLU A 193 -11.13 4.16 12.68
C GLU A 193 -12.63 4.46 12.92
N PRO A 194 -13.55 3.81 12.18
CA PRO A 194 -14.97 4.12 12.32
C PRO A 194 -15.47 3.68 13.71
N LYS A 195 -16.20 4.59 14.38
CA LYS A 195 -16.90 4.27 15.63
C LYS A 195 -17.89 3.13 15.43
N ALA A 196 -18.03 2.27 16.44
CA ALA A 196 -19.11 1.30 16.46
C ALA A 196 -20.46 2.02 16.42
N VAL A 197 -21.51 1.36 15.92
CA VAL A 197 -22.84 1.98 15.81
C VAL A 197 -23.35 2.44 17.18
N ALA A 198 -23.06 1.69 18.24
CA ALA A 198 -23.41 2.04 19.61
C ALA A 198 -22.72 3.32 20.12
N ASP A 199 -21.53 3.65 19.60
CA ASP A 199 -20.75 4.83 19.98
C ASP A 199 -21.11 6.07 19.14
N ARG A 200 -22.03 5.94 18.18
CA ARG A 200 -22.51 7.05 17.34
C ARG A 200 -23.78 7.66 17.96
N SER A 201 -23.61 8.45 19.00
CA SER A 201 -24.71 9.16 19.65
C SER A 201 -24.96 10.54 19.03
N GLY A 202 -25.73 10.58 17.94
CA GLY A 202 -26.21 11.83 17.34
C GLY A 202 -25.28 12.43 16.26
N PRO A 203 -25.56 13.67 15.80
CA PRO A 203 -24.74 14.35 14.80
C PRO A 203 -23.35 14.64 15.39
N GLY A 204 -22.32 14.05 14.79
CA GLY A 204 -20.94 14.20 15.24
C GLY A 204 -19.99 13.37 14.40
N ASP A 205 -18.69 13.48 14.68
CA ASP A 205 -17.70 12.68 13.97
C ASP A 205 -17.94 11.19 14.22
N THR A 206 -18.10 10.45 13.13
CA THR A 206 -18.33 9.01 13.15
C THR A 206 -17.04 8.20 13.28
N ASN A 207 -15.89 8.84 13.48
CA ASN A 207 -14.58 8.21 13.61
C ASN A 207 -13.91 8.50 14.95
N TRP A 208 -13.07 7.57 15.38
CA TRP A 208 -12.02 7.77 16.36
C TRP A 208 -10.75 8.22 15.63
N TRP A 209 -10.18 9.34 16.04
CA TRP A 209 -8.93 9.85 15.45
C TRP A 209 -7.75 9.52 16.36
N PHE A 210 -6.66 9.05 15.75
CA PHE A 210 -5.43 8.70 16.43
C PHE A 210 -4.27 9.53 15.89
N THR A 211 -3.42 10.00 16.80
CA THR A 211 -2.22 10.79 16.52
C THR A 211 -1.00 10.09 17.10
N VAL A 212 0.18 10.46 16.58
CA VAL A 212 1.49 10.01 17.06
C VAL A 212 2.24 11.26 17.54
N ALA A 213 2.84 11.21 18.72
CA ALA A 213 3.36 12.40 19.39
C ALA A 213 4.90 12.50 19.40
N ASP A 214 5.60 11.41 19.15
CA ASP A 214 7.06 11.31 19.25
C ASP A 214 7.79 11.60 17.94
N GLN A 215 7.06 11.84 16.85
CA GLN A 215 7.62 12.09 15.52
C GLN A 215 6.91 13.31 14.89
N PRO A 216 7.65 14.22 14.22
CA PRO A 216 7.02 15.36 13.54
C PRO A 216 6.25 14.93 12.27
N GLU A 217 6.75 13.93 11.53
CA GLU A 217 6.08 13.36 10.35
C GLU A 217 5.98 11.84 10.49
N PRO A 218 4.96 11.32 11.20
CA PRO A 218 4.79 9.89 11.36
C PRO A 218 4.39 9.24 10.03
N CYS A 219 4.89 8.01 9.81
CA CYS A 219 4.73 7.30 8.55
C CYS A 219 4.10 5.92 8.73
N PHE A 220 3.20 5.56 7.83
CA PHE A 220 2.84 4.16 7.65
C PHE A 220 3.89 3.40 6.84
N ALA A 221 4.05 2.11 7.12
CA ALA A 221 4.80 1.18 6.30
C ALA A 221 4.05 0.91 4.98
N GLY A 222 4.43 1.64 3.93
CA GLY A 222 3.78 1.63 2.63
C GLY A 222 4.37 0.64 1.63
N VAL A 223 3.53 0.21 0.68
CA VAL A 223 3.92 -0.49 -0.55
C VAL A 223 3.29 0.20 -1.75
N TRP A 224 3.95 0.16 -2.90
CA TRP A 224 3.48 0.82 -4.11
C TRP A 224 3.79 -0.01 -5.37
N LYS A 225 3.04 0.26 -6.44
CA LYS A 225 3.28 -0.31 -7.75
C LYS A 225 2.85 0.65 -8.87
N VAL A 226 3.38 0.40 -10.05
CA VAL A 226 2.81 0.93 -11.30
C VAL A 226 1.52 0.16 -11.61
N ASP A 227 0.50 0.89 -12.04
CA ASP A 227 -0.80 0.37 -12.45
C ASP A 227 -1.17 0.84 -13.85
N GLN A 228 -1.71 -0.07 -14.65
CA GLN A 228 -2.04 0.20 -16.04
C GLN A 228 -3.08 1.31 -16.21
N ASP A 229 -4.06 1.39 -15.32
CA ASP A 229 -5.20 2.30 -15.45
C ASP A 229 -5.04 3.57 -14.59
N HIS A 230 -4.04 3.60 -13.69
CA HIS A 230 -3.93 4.62 -12.64
C HIS A 230 -2.52 5.21 -12.48
N ASP A 231 -1.60 4.90 -13.39
CA ASP A 231 -0.17 5.23 -13.32
C ASP A 231 0.51 4.62 -12.10
N ARG A 232 0.35 5.21 -10.91
CA ARG A 232 0.98 4.75 -9.67
C ARG A 232 -0.02 4.72 -8.52
N VAL A 233 0.02 3.60 -7.79
CA VAL A 233 -0.88 3.32 -6.67
C VAL A 233 -0.10 2.82 -5.46
N TYR A 234 -0.58 3.14 -4.27
CA TYR A 234 0.03 2.71 -3.01
C TYR A 234 -1.00 2.09 -2.07
N ALA A 235 -0.53 1.31 -1.11
CA ALA A 235 -1.27 0.80 0.03
C ALA A 235 -0.32 0.84 1.24
N PHE A 236 -0.82 0.59 2.44
CA PHE A 236 0.05 0.44 3.62
C PHE A 236 -0.28 -0.81 4.42
N CYS A 237 0.73 -1.35 5.10
CA CYS A 237 0.60 -2.55 5.91
C CYS A 237 -0.27 -2.31 7.13
N THR A 238 -0.96 -3.37 7.56
CA THR A 238 -1.73 -3.39 8.79
C THR A 238 -1.29 -4.55 9.66
N THR A 239 -1.42 -4.40 10.97
CA THR A 239 -1.07 -5.40 11.97
C THR A 239 -2.17 -5.50 13.04
N GLU A 240 -2.01 -6.40 14.00
CA GLU A 240 -2.91 -6.50 15.15
C GLU A 240 -2.87 -5.20 15.98
N PRO A 241 -4.01 -4.74 16.51
CA PRO A 241 -4.07 -3.46 17.21
C PRO A 241 -3.40 -3.53 18.59
N ASN A 242 -2.74 -2.43 18.98
CA ASN A 242 -2.20 -2.25 20.33
C ASN A 242 -3.30 -1.97 21.37
N ALA A 243 -2.90 -1.79 22.64
CA ALA A 243 -3.82 -1.55 23.76
C ALA A 243 -4.67 -0.26 23.63
N LEU A 244 -4.24 0.72 22.83
CA LEU A 244 -5.00 1.95 22.59
C LEU A 244 -6.05 1.78 21.49
N VAL A 245 -5.70 1.10 20.40
CA VAL A 245 -6.57 0.92 19.23
C VAL A 245 -7.56 -0.23 19.44
N ALA A 246 -7.13 -1.33 20.06
CA ALA A 246 -7.93 -2.56 20.16
C ALA A 246 -9.32 -2.36 20.80
N PRO A 247 -9.50 -1.54 21.86
CA PRO A 247 -10.82 -1.29 22.44
C PRO A 247 -11.78 -0.56 21.50
N LYS A 248 -11.27 0.17 20.50
CA LYS A 248 -12.05 0.99 19.56
C LYS A 248 -12.25 0.30 18.21
N HIS A 249 -11.21 -0.41 17.75
CA HIS A 249 -11.20 -1.14 16.49
C HIS A 249 -10.35 -2.41 16.65
N PRO A 250 -10.95 -3.54 17.07
CA PRO A 250 -10.21 -4.75 17.46
C PRO A 250 -9.64 -5.55 16.29
N LYS A 251 -9.91 -5.14 15.04
CA LYS A 251 -9.60 -5.95 13.86
C LYS A 251 -8.17 -5.78 13.35
N ALA A 252 -7.67 -4.55 13.38
CA ALA A 252 -6.36 -4.20 12.86
C ALA A 252 -6.05 -2.73 13.21
N MET A 253 -4.77 -2.38 13.16
CA MET A 253 -4.29 -1.00 13.08
C MET A 253 -3.31 -0.86 11.90
N PRO A 254 -3.12 0.34 11.35
CA PRO A 254 -2.03 0.57 10.40
C PRO A 254 -0.66 0.36 11.07
N VAL A 255 0.30 -0.14 10.32
CA VAL A 255 1.69 -0.26 10.78
C VAL A 255 2.33 1.11 10.66
N ILE A 256 2.69 1.68 11.81
CA ILE A 256 3.41 2.94 11.92
C ILE A 256 4.88 2.58 12.17
N LEU A 257 5.79 3.21 11.43
CA LEU A 257 7.22 2.99 11.59
C LEU A 257 7.78 3.94 12.66
N MET A 258 8.80 3.48 13.38
CA MET A 258 9.68 4.39 14.12
C MET A 258 10.53 5.19 13.13
N ALA A 259 10.91 6.41 13.51
CA ALA A 259 11.73 7.27 12.68
C ALA A 259 13.07 6.61 12.31
N GLU A 260 13.70 5.88 13.26
CA GLU A 260 14.94 5.14 13.00
C GLU A 260 14.79 3.96 12.02
N ASP A 261 13.57 3.44 11.85
CA ASP A 261 13.29 2.28 10.99
C ASP A 261 12.91 2.68 9.55
N HIS A 262 12.80 3.97 9.25
CA HIS A 262 12.44 4.48 7.93
C HIS A 262 13.39 3.98 6.83
N GLU A 263 14.70 4.06 7.05
CA GLU A 263 15.69 3.61 6.08
C GLU A 263 15.64 2.09 5.90
N ARG A 264 15.56 1.35 7.02
CA ARG A 264 15.44 -0.10 7.01
C ARG A 264 14.22 -0.57 6.23
N TRP A 265 13.08 0.10 6.39
CA TRP A 265 11.90 -0.18 5.58
C TRP A 265 12.15 0.09 4.10
N LEU A 266 12.77 1.22 3.74
CA LEU A 266 12.95 1.61 2.34
C LEU A 266 13.99 0.76 1.59
N SER A 267 15.05 0.27 2.24
CA SER A 267 16.19 -0.32 1.54
C SER A 267 16.59 -1.73 1.96
N ALA A 268 16.27 -2.18 3.18
CA ALA A 268 16.76 -3.46 3.68
C ALA A 268 16.11 -4.69 2.97
N PRO A 269 16.74 -5.86 2.97
CA PRO A 269 16.11 -7.10 2.53
C PRO A 269 14.80 -7.37 3.28
N ALA A 270 13.91 -8.17 2.68
CA ALA A 270 12.60 -8.46 3.25
C ALA A 270 12.70 -9.12 4.64
N GLU A 271 13.70 -9.96 4.86
CA GLU A 271 13.97 -10.63 6.13
C GLU A 271 14.18 -9.64 7.27
N GLU A 272 14.74 -8.46 6.96
CA GLU A 272 14.99 -7.40 7.92
C GLU A 272 13.83 -6.40 8.01
N ALA A 273 13.14 -6.11 6.90
CA ALA A 273 12.05 -5.14 6.89
C ALA A 273 10.72 -5.70 7.44
N LEU A 274 10.40 -6.97 7.18
CA LEU A 274 9.13 -7.56 7.59
C LEU A 274 8.89 -7.65 9.10
N PRO A 275 9.92 -7.85 9.96
CA PRO A 275 9.76 -7.73 11.42
C PRO A 275 9.23 -6.37 11.88
N LEU A 276 9.39 -5.30 11.08
CA LEU A 276 8.85 -3.97 11.38
C LEU A 276 7.32 -3.91 11.28
N VAL A 277 6.68 -4.91 10.67
CA VAL A 277 5.22 -5.00 10.55
C VAL A 277 4.60 -5.46 11.87
N SER A 278 4.73 -4.61 12.88
CA SER A 278 4.31 -4.83 14.26
C SER A 278 3.53 -3.63 14.81
N ALA A 279 2.81 -3.84 15.91
CA ALA A 279 1.97 -2.81 16.51
C ALA A 279 2.84 -1.69 17.11
N TYR A 280 2.53 -0.45 16.77
CA TYR A 280 3.23 0.70 17.31
C TYR A 280 3.00 0.85 18.83
N PRO A 281 3.95 1.34 19.63
CA PRO A 281 3.76 1.49 21.08
C PRO A 281 2.61 2.42 21.42
N SER A 282 1.62 1.92 22.17
CA SER A 282 0.42 2.69 22.53
C SER A 282 0.70 3.96 23.33
N GLN A 283 1.81 3.99 24.08
CA GLN A 283 2.24 5.10 24.93
C GLN A 283 2.70 6.33 24.12
N LEU A 284 3.03 6.13 22.84
CA LEU A 284 3.46 7.18 21.91
C LEU A 284 2.30 7.70 21.05
N MET A 285 1.10 7.15 21.27
CA MET A 285 -0.09 7.47 20.51
C MET A 285 -1.13 8.14 21.41
N SER A 286 -2.04 8.89 20.81
CA SER A 286 -3.15 9.53 21.52
C SER A 286 -4.42 9.50 20.68
N VAL A 287 -5.56 9.47 21.36
CA VAL A 287 -6.88 9.66 20.73
C VAL A 287 -7.18 11.14 20.77
N ALA A 288 -7.42 11.74 19.60
CA ALA A 288 -7.72 13.16 19.44
C ALA A 288 -9.21 13.48 19.62
#